data_AF-A0A0F9FL37-F1
#
_entry.id   AF-A0A0F9FL37-F1
#
_cell.length_a   1.000
_cell.length_b   1.000
_cell.length_c   1.000
_cell.angle_alpha   90.00
_cell.angle_beta   90.00
_cell.angle_gamma   90.00
#
_symmetry.space_group_name_H-M   'P 1'
#
loop_
_entity.id
_entity.type
_entity.pdbx_description
1 polymer ?
#
loop_
_entity_poly.entity_id
_entity_poly.type
_entity_poly.pdbx_seq_one_letter_code
_entity_poly.pdbx_strand_id
1 'polypeptide(L)' 'MIAEGPAKAYSLAEAYAYCQRLATSHYENFTVASWLLPRALRPHVHAVYAYCRGVDDLGDEAEGDRLALL' A
#
# COMPACT_ATOMS: atom_id res chain seq x y z
N MET A 1 13.20 9.58 -3.77
CA MET A 1 14.12 8.50 -4.24
C MET A 1 13.27 7.26 -4.45
N ILE A 2 13.07 6.81 -5.69
CA ILE A 2 12.37 5.54 -5.93
C ILE A 2 13.29 4.45 -5.38
N ALA A 3 12.90 3.85 -4.27
CA ALA A 3 13.62 2.72 -3.69
C ALA A 3 13.88 1.71 -4.83
N GLU A 4 15.14 1.32 -5.01
CA GLU A 4 15.50 0.28 -5.96
C GLU A 4 14.51 -0.87 -5.81
N GLY A 5 13.87 -1.27 -6.92
CA GLY A 5 12.95 -2.39 -6.92
C GLY A 5 13.62 -3.57 -6.22
N PRO A 6 12.89 -4.32 -5.37
CA PRO A 6 13.46 -5.36 -4.54
C PRO A 6 14.33 -6.29 -5.41
N ALA A 7 15.60 -6.46 -5.04
CA ALA A 7 16.55 -7.35 -5.75
C ALA A 7 16.07 -8.82 -5.81
N LYS A 8 14.98 -9.14 -5.08
CA LYS A 8 14.31 -10.43 -5.04
C LYS A 8 12.91 -10.31 -5.66
N ALA A 9 12.59 -11.19 -6.61
CA ALA A 9 11.22 -11.37 -7.06
C ALA A 9 10.36 -11.91 -5.91
N TYR A 10 9.31 -11.19 -5.54
CA TYR A 10 8.32 -11.66 -4.56
C TYR A 10 7.35 -12.64 -5.21
N SER A 11 7.06 -13.74 -4.51
CA SER A 11 5.90 -14.56 -4.82
C SER A 11 4.60 -13.78 -4.57
N LEU A 12 3.50 -14.21 -5.22
CA LEU A 12 2.18 -13.61 -5.00
C LEU A 12 1.75 -13.65 -3.52
N ALA A 13 2.09 -14.73 -2.82
CA ALA A 13 1.80 -14.87 -1.40
C ALA A 13 2.61 -13.88 -0.54
N GLU A 14 3.90 -13.70 -0.82
CA GLU A 14 4.73 -12.69 -0.14
C GLU A 14 4.21 -11.27 -0.39
N ALA A 15 3.80 -10.96 -1.63
CA ALA A 15 3.24 -9.66 -1.99
C ALA A 15 1.92 -9.36 -1.25
N TYR A 16 0.99 -10.32 -1.20
CA TYR A 16 -0.25 -10.15 -0.44
C TYR A 16 0.02 -10.02 1.06
N ALA A 17 0.96 -10.79 1.61
CA ALA A 17 1.33 -10.68 3.02
C ALA A 17 1.92 -9.30 3.36
N TYR A 18 2.71 -8.72 2.47
CA TYR A 18 3.21 -7.35 2.61
C TYR A 18 2.05 -6.34 2.62
N CYS A 19 1.16 -6.41 1.63
CA CYS A 19 0.03 -5.49 1.52
C CYS A 19 -0.90 -5.58 2.74
N GLN A 20 -1.14 -6.80 3.24
CA GLN A 20 -1.92 -7.02 4.45
C GLN A 20 -1.27 -6.35 5.66
N ARG A 21 0.04 -6.57 5.88
CA ARG A 21 0.74 -5.94 7.02
C ARG A 21 0.62 -4.42 6.96
N LEU A 22 0.90 -3.82 5.81
CA LEU A 22 0.82 -2.38 5.61
C LEU A 22 -0.60 -1.83 5.86
N ALA A 23 -1.62 -2.52 5.32
CA ALA A 23 -3.02 -2.13 5.49
C ALA A 23 -3.55 -2.30 6.92
N THR A 24 -2.90 -3.14 7.73
CA THR A 24 -3.27 -3.36 9.15
C THR A 24 -2.40 -2.57 10.13
N SER A 25 -1.28 -1.98 9.69
CA SER A 25 -0.39 -1.18 10.54
C SER A 25 -0.74 0.31 10.54
N HIS A 26 -1.35 0.83 9.46
CA HIS A 26 -1.76 2.23 9.34
C HIS A 26 -3.28 2.41 9.54
N TYR A 27 -3.66 3.00 10.69
CA TYR A 27 -5.00 3.49 11.08
C TYR A 27 -6.14 2.49 11.38
N GLU A 28 -6.87 2.82 12.46
CA GLU A 28 -7.96 2.02 13.06
C GLU A 28 -9.19 1.83 12.15
N ASN A 29 -9.50 2.80 11.26
CA ASN A 29 -10.72 2.74 10.44
C ASN A 29 -10.64 1.75 9.27
N PHE A 30 -9.48 1.59 8.63
CA PHE A 30 -9.35 0.70 7.47
C PHE A 30 -9.31 -0.77 7.90
N THR A 31 -8.76 -1.06 9.08
CA THR A 31 -8.84 -2.38 9.72
C THR A 31 -10.30 -2.75 10.02
N VAL A 32 -11.08 -1.81 10.57
CA VAL A 32 -12.51 -2.02 10.84
C VAL A 32 -13.32 -2.17 9.55
N ALA A 33 -13.11 -1.32 8.55
CA ALA A 33 -13.82 -1.39 7.27
C ALA A 33 -13.51 -2.68 6.50
N SER A 34 -12.25 -3.15 6.53
CA SER A 34 -11.86 -4.41 5.89
C SER A 34 -12.37 -5.66 6.63
N TRP A 35 -12.72 -5.56 7.92
CA TRP A 35 -13.40 -6.63 8.65
C TRP A 35 -14.85 -6.83 8.22
N LEU A 36 -15.54 -5.76 7.78
CA LEU A 36 -16.91 -5.84 7.24
C LEU A 36 -16.96 -6.52 5.86
N LEU A 37 -15.83 -6.66 5.18
CA LEU A 37 -15.74 -7.36 3.90
C LEU A 37 -15.70 -8.89 4.07
N PRO A 38 -16.27 -9.64 3.09
CA PRO A 38 -16.07 -11.08 2.99
C PRO A 38 -14.58 -11.44 3.01
N ARG A 39 -14.20 -12.48 3.77
CA ARG A 39 -12.81 -12.89 3.97
C ARG A 39 -12.02 -13.05 2.67
N ALA A 40 -12.66 -13.56 1.61
CA ALA A 40 -12.03 -13.78 0.32
C ALA A 40 -11.59 -12.48 -0.40
N LEU A 41 -12.24 -11.35 -0.11
CA LEU A 41 -11.96 -10.07 -0.77
C LEU A 41 -10.90 -9.22 -0.06
N ARG A 42 -10.65 -9.50 1.23
CA ARG A 42 -9.73 -8.70 2.06
C ARG A 42 -8.31 -8.60 1.46
N PRO A 43 -7.68 -9.68 0.94
CA PRO A 43 -6.35 -9.57 0.34
C PRO A 43 -6.29 -8.59 -0.83
N HIS A 44 -7.34 -8.55 -1.67
CA HIS A 44 -7.41 -7.64 -2.82
C HIS A 44 -7.56 -6.18 -2.37
N VAL A 45 -8.37 -5.93 -1.35
CA VAL A 45 -8.54 -4.58 -0.79
C VAL A 45 -7.25 -4.10 -0.11
N HIS A 46 -6.54 -4.99 0.60
CA HIS A 46 -5.22 -4.66 1.16
C HIS A 46 -4.21 -4.28 0.07
N ALA A 47 -4.23 -4.95 -1.08
CA ALA A 47 -3.34 -4.61 -2.19
C ALA A 47 -3.65 -3.24 -2.80
N VAL A 48 -4.93 -2.91 -3.00
CA VAL A 48 -5.34 -1.58 -3.49
C VAL A 48 -4.97 -0.49 -2.49
N TYR A 49 -5.22 -0.73 -1.20
CA TYR A 49 -4.83 0.20 -0.14
C TYR A 49 -3.31 0.44 -0.13
N ALA A 50 -2.52 -0.63 -0.20
CA ALA A 50 -1.06 -0.54 -0.20
C ALA A 50 -0.52 0.28 -1.38
N TYR A 51 -1.13 0.13 -2.56
CA TYR A 51 -0.79 0.96 -3.72
C TYR A 51 -1.10 2.44 -3.47
N CYS A 52 -2.33 2.75 -3.07
CA CYS A 52 -2.74 4.13 -2.81
C CYS A 52 -1.85 4.78 -1.75
N ARG A 53 -1.54 4.06 -0.66
CA ARG A 53 -0.68 4.57 0.41
C ARG A 53 0.74 4.85 -0.07
N GLY A 54 1.31 3.96 -0.89
CA GLY A 54 2.63 4.18 -1.47
C GLY A 54 2.68 5.40 -2.39
N VAL A 55 1.64 5.65 -3.18
CA VAL A 55 1.54 6.85 -4.02
C VAL A 55 1.40 8.12 -3.17
N ASP A 56 0.57 8.07 -2.13
CA ASP A 56 0.34 9.16 -1.19
C ASP A 56 1.62 9.55 -0.45
N ASP A 57 2.35 8.56 0.10
CA ASP A 57 3.65 8.76 0.73
C ASP A 57 4.66 9.43 -0.20
N LEU A 58 4.74 8.97 -1.46
CA LEU A 58 5.62 9.59 -2.46
C LEU A 58 5.22 11.03 -2.79
N GLY A 59 3.91 11.33 -2.80
CA GLY A 59 3.39 12.68 -3.06
C GLY A 59 3.55 13.64 -1.88
N ASP A 60 3.55 13.11 -0.65
CA ASP A 60 3.76 13.87 0.59
C ASP A 60 5.25 14.15 0.85
N GLU A 61 6.13 13.19 0.54
CA GLU A 61 7.59 13.34 0.67
C GLU A 61 8.24 14.13 -0.48
N ALA A 62 7.48 14.44 -1.55
CA ALA A 62 7.98 15.21 -2.68
C ALA A 62 8.20 16.69 -2.30
N GLU A 63 9.46 17.09 -2.16
CA GLU A 63 9.86 18.49 -1.97
C GLU A 63 9.92 19.26 -3.31
N GLY A 64 9.36 20.48 -3.36
CA GLY A 64 9.42 21.37 -4.53
C GLY A 64 8.05 21.75 -5.11
N ASP A 65 8.06 22.39 -6.28
CA ASP A 65 6.84 22.74 -7.00
C ASP A 65 6.21 21.48 -7.62
N ARG A 66 5.05 21.08 -7.11
CA ARG A 66 4.30 19.91 -7.58
C ARG A 66 4.00 19.94 -9.08
N LEU A 67 3.77 21.12 -9.67
CA LEU A 67 3.48 21.23 -11.11
C LEU A 67 4.72 21.00 -11.98
N ALA A 68 5.91 21.15 -11.42
CA ALA A 68 7.18 20.87 -12.10
C ALA A 68 7.62 19.40 -11.97
N LEU A 69 6.93 18.58 -11.16
CA LEU A 69 7.25 17.18 -10.86
C LEU A 69 6.31 16.17 -11.56
N LEU A 70 5.34 16.65 -12.34
CA LEU A 70 4.35 15.86 -13.12
C LEU A 70 4.72 15.83 -14.61
#